data_AF-A0A383BST0-F1
#
_entry.id   AF-A0A383BST0-F1
#
_cell.length_a   1.000
_cell.length_b   1.000
_cell.length_c   1.000
_cell.angle_alpha   90.00
_cell.angle_beta   90.00
_cell.angle_gamma   90.00
#
_symmetry.space_group_name_H-M   'P 1'
#
loop_
_entity.id
_entity.type
_entity.pdbx_description
1 polymer ?
#
loop_
_entity_poly.entity_id
_entity_poly.type
_entity_poly.pdbx_seq_one_letter_code
_entity_poly.pdbx_strand_id
1 'polypeptide(L)'
;MAGTSPGHLFFGGNIIAMPTYEYMCDPCRMIYMVRHSMNEKPKIKCPKCEKKTKKIMSAANLNMGGWSSPTEAKYSKLSISDELAREKELQKTYETVWLPPPVKHDPWEEH
;
A
#
# COMPACT_ATOMS: atom_id res chain seq x y z
N MET A 1 -9.23 39.88 -28.92
CA MET A 1 -9.76 38.63 -29.51
C MET A 1 -9.67 37.57 -28.43
N ALA A 2 -10.77 37.35 -27.71
CA ALA A 2 -10.84 36.45 -26.58
C ALA A 2 -10.99 35.01 -27.09
N GLY A 3 -9.99 34.17 -26.84
CA GLY A 3 -10.03 32.74 -27.11
C GLY A 3 -10.39 32.01 -25.81
N THR A 4 -11.65 31.66 -25.67
CA THR A 4 -12.27 30.92 -24.58
C THR A 4 -11.65 29.52 -24.44
N SER A 5 -11.01 29.23 -23.30
CA SER A 5 -10.73 27.84 -22.88
C SER A 5 -12.04 27.17 -22.48
N PRO A 6 -12.48 26.09 -23.14
CA PRO A 6 -13.60 25.32 -22.64
C PRO A 6 -13.08 24.38 -21.56
N GLY A 7 -13.17 24.83 -20.32
CA GLY A 7 -13.22 23.94 -19.15
C GLY A 7 -14.46 23.07 -19.27
N HIS A 8 -14.30 21.89 -19.86
CA HIS A 8 -15.38 20.93 -20.01
C HIS A 8 -15.38 19.97 -18.83
N LEU A 9 -16.16 20.35 -17.81
CA LEU A 9 -16.67 19.44 -16.79
C LEU A 9 -17.78 18.58 -17.44
N PHE A 10 -17.41 17.43 -18.00
CA PHE A 10 -18.37 16.45 -18.51
C PHE A 10 -18.79 15.47 -17.41
N PHE A 11 -19.84 15.82 -16.67
CA PHE A 11 -20.68 14.83 -15.98
C PHE A 11 -21.49 14.07 -17.04
N GLY A 12 -21.08 12.83 -17.34
CA GLY A 12 -21.71 11.98 -18.37
C GLY A 12 -20.72 11.17 -19.24
N GLY A 13 -19.43 11.15 -18.91
CA GLY A 13 -18.41 10.44 -19.67
C GLY A 13 -18.27 8.97 -19.29
N ASN A 14 -18.26 8.11 -20.30
CA ASN A 14 -17.79 6.72 -20.22
C ASN A 14 -16.44 6.71 -19.48
N ILE A 15 -16.37 6.12 -18.28
CA ILE A 15 -15.12 6.02 -17.52
C ILE A 15 -14.18 5.08 -18.29
N ILE A 16 -13.32 5.64 -19.15
CA ILE A 16 -12.21 4.88 -19.73
C ILE A 16 -11.25 4.63 -18.57
N ALA A 17 -11.47 3.53 -17.84
CA ALA A 17 -10.49 3.02 -16.90
C ALA A 17 -9.21 2.81 -17.72
N MET A 18 -8.20 3.65 -17.52
CA MET A 18 -6.86 3.45 -18.04
C MET A 18 -6.09 2.62 -17.03
N PRO A 19 -6.09 1.27 -17.16
CA PRO A 19 -5.36 0.42 -16.24
C PRO A 19 -3.87 0.75 -16.27
N THR A 20 -3.22 0.47 -15.14
CA THR A 20 -1.77 0.56 -15.02
C THR A 20 -1.19 -0.83 -15.22
N TYR A 21 -0.19 -0.94 -16.09
CA TYR A 21 0.53 -2.18 -16.35
C TYR A 21 2.00 -2.05 -15.99
N GLU A 22 2.59 -3.18 -15.64
CA GLU A 22 4.01 -3.27 -15.30
C GLU A 22 4.81 -3.83 -16.47
N TYR A 23 5.96 -3.21 -16.72
CA TYR A 23 6.90 -3.63 -17.75
C TYR A 23 8.28 -3.85 -17.15
N MET A 24 8.93 -4.93 -17.55
CA MET A 24 10.29 -5.28 -17.13
C MET A 24 11.26 -5.20 -18.30
N CYS A 25 12.41 -4.59 -18.04
CA CYS A 25 13.55 -4.60 -18.94
C CYS A 25 14.55 -5.71 -18.53
N ASP A 26 14.73 -6.74 -19.36
CA ASP A 26 15.66 -7.85 -19.10
C ASP A 26 17.12 -7.40 -18.79
N PRO A 27 17.76 -6.51 -19.58
CA PRO A 27 19.15 -6.13 -19.34
C PRO A 27 19.33 -5.19 -18.14
N CYS A 28 18.37 -4.29 -17.87
CA CYS A 28 18.48 -3.35 -16.75
C CYS A 28 17.87 -3.88 -15.44
N ARG A 29 17.06 -4.95 -15.52
CA ARG A 29 16.27 -5.50 -14.40
C ARG A 29 15.41 -4.46 -13.67
N MET A 30 14.97 -3.44 -14.39
CA MET A 30 14.09 -2.39 -13.85
C MET A 30 12.64 -2.66 -14.24
N ILE A 31 11.74 -2.47 -13.28
CA ILE A 31 10.30 -2.54 -13.45
C ILE A 31 9.74 -1.12 -13.38
N TYR A 32 8.81 -0.80 -14.27
CA TYR A 32 8.11 0.48 -14.26
C TYR A 32 6.65 0.32 -14.68
N MET A 33 5.84 1.30 -14.28
CA MET A 33 4.40 1.30 -14.45
C MET A 33 4.00 2.24 -15.59
N VAL A 34 3.15 1.76 -16.51
CA VAL A 34 2.63 2.54 -17.63
C VAL A 34 1.10 2.46 -17.63
N ARG A 35 0.44 3.62 -17.75
CA ARG A 35 -1.01 3.71 -17.93
C ARG A 35 -1.34 3.78 -19.41
N HIS A 36 -2.19 2.87 -19.88
CA HIS A 36 -2.69 2.89 -21.26
C HIS A 36 -3.99 2.11 -21.37
N SER A 37 -4.75 2.33 -22.45
CA SER A 37 -5.99 1.59 -22.69
C SER A 37 -5.72 0.10 -22.94
N MET A 38 -6.69 -0.77 -22.62
CA MET A 38 -6.62 -2.20 -22.89
C MET A 38 -6.52 -2.51 -24.40
N ASN A 39 -7.13 -1.68 -25.25
CA ASN A 39 -7.12 -1.84 -26.71
C ASN A 39 -5.88 -1.22 -27.38
N GLU A 40 -5.07 -0.49 -26.61
CA GLU A 40 -3.85 0.14 -27.10
C GLU A 40 -2.70 -0.86 -27.16
N LYS A 41 -1.91 -0.82 -28.24
CA LYS A 41 -0.70 -1.65 -28.42
C LYS A 41 0.55 -0.77 -28.34
N PRO A 42 0.90 -0.21 -27.17
CA PRO A 42 2.00 0.73 -27.08
C PRO A 42 3.35 0.00 -27.21
N LYS A 43 4.27 0.60 -27.99
CA LYS A 43 5.64 0.10 -28.14
C LYS A 43 6.51 0.66 -27.01
N ILE A 44 6.40 0.07 -25.84
CA ILE A 44 7.13 0.50 -24.65
C ILE A 44 8.63 0.14 -24.76
N LYS A 45 9.49 1.14 -24.55
CA LYS A 45 10.95 1.00 -24.50
C LYS A 45 11.46 1.32 -23.10
N CYS A 46 12.60 0.72 -22.73
CA CYS A 46 13.25 1.02 -21.47
C CYS A 46 13.80 2.47 -21.48
N PRO A 47 13.54 3.29 -20.44
CA PRO A 47 14.05 4.66 -20.38
C PRO A 47 15.58 4.76 -20.25
N LYS A 48 16.26 3.67 -19.87
CA LYS A 48 17.72 3.64 -19.65
C LYS A 48 18.51 3.11 -20.84
N CYS A 49 17.98 2.12 -21.56
CA CYS A 49 18.73 1.42 -22.62
C CYS A 49 17.98 1.32 -23.95
N GLU A 50 16.78 1.89 -24.04
CA GLU A 50 15.92 1.95 -25.23
C GLU A 50 15.52 0.59 -25.84
N LYS A 51 15.91 -0.51 -25.22
CA LYS A 51 15.52 -1.86 -25.61
C LYS A 51 14.04 -2.10 -25.33
N LYS A 52 13.47 -3.03 -26.10
CA LYS A 52 12.08 -3.48 -25.94
C LYS A 52 11.89 -4.10 -24.56
N THR A 53 10.75 -3.81 -23.94
CA THR A 53 10.37 -4.36 -22.64
C THR A 53 9.18 -5.29 -22.76
N LYS A 54 9.08 -6.22 -21.82
CA LYS A 54 7.99 -7.20 -21.76
C LYS A 54 7.02 -6.77 -20.67
N LYS A 55 5.73 -6.92 -20.93
CA LYS A 55 4.69 -6.77 -19.91
C LYS A 55 4.84 -7.92 -18.92
N ILE A 56 4.86 -7.61 -17.63
CA ILE A 56 4.94 -8.61 -16.56
C ILE A 56 3.70 -8.53 -15.68
N MET A 57 3.45 -9.61 -14.95
CA MET A 57 2.48 -9.65 -13.87
C MET A 57 3.26 -9.74 -12.57
N SER A 58 3.01 -8.80 -11.64
CA SER A 58 3.55 -8.91 -10.29
C SER A 58 3.15 -10.21 -9.63
N ALA A 59 4.04 -10.74 -8.80
CA ALA A 59 3.75 -11.92 -7.99
C ALA A 59 2.57 -11.62 -7.06
N ALA A 60 1.47 -12.33 -7.25
CA ALA A 60 0.35 -12.25 -6.34
C ALA A 60 0.76 -12.82 -4.97
N ASN A 61 0.28 -12.21 -3.90
CA ASN A 61 0.40 -12.80 -2.57
C ASN A 61 -0.61 -13.95 -2.48
N LEU A 62 -0.12 -15.18 -2.35
CA LEU A 62 -0.94 -16.39 -2.31
C LEU A 62 -1.18 -16.82 -0.86
N ASN A 63 -2.41 -16.70 -0.38
CA ASN A 63 -2.82 -17.21 0.93
C ASN A 63 -3.21 -18.69 0.82
N MET A 64 -2.24 -19.60 0.91
CA MET A 64 -2.50 -21.05 0.82
C MET A 64 -3.26 -21.62 2.02
N GLY A 65 -3.23 -20.94 3.18
CA GLY A 65 -3.83 -21.42 4.43
C GLY A 65 -5.26 -20.98 4.68
N GLY A 66 -5.92 -20.31 3.71
CA GLY A 66 -7.29 -19.82 3.89
C GLY A 66 -7.45 -18.62 4.84
N TRP A 67 -6.33 -18.02 5.28
CA TRP A 67 -6.33 -16.87 6.18
C TRP A 67 -6.75 -15.58 5.46
N SER A 68 -7.47 -14.71 6.16
CA SER A 68 -7.89 -13.41 5.61
C SER A 68 -6.72 -12.43 5.49
N SER A 69 -5.65 -12.62 6.28
CA SER A 69 -4.48 -11.74 6.26
C SER A 69 -3.17 -12.46 6.65
N PRO A 70 -2.00 -11.89 6.28
CA PRO A 70 -0.70 -12.39 6.74
C PRO A 70 -0.55 -12.33 8.27
N THR A 71 -1.25 -11.40 8.92
CA THR A 71 -1.28 -11.24 10.37
C THR A 71 -2.01 -12.42 11.01
N GLU A 72 -3.21 -12.74 10.56
CA GLU A 72 -3.99 -13.87 11.05
C GLU A 72 -3.22 -15.19 10.90
N ALA A 73 -2.55 -15.39 9.75
CA ALA A 73 -1.70 -16.56 9.52
C ALA A 73 -0.49 -16.67 10.47
N LYS A 74 -0.03 -15.55 11.06
CA LYS A 74 1.01 -15.55 12.09
C LYS A 74 0.43 -15.89 13.45
N TYR A 75 -0.68 -15.27 13.85
CA TYR A 75 -1.31 -15.49 15.15
C TYR A 75 -1.91 -16.88 15.29
N SER A 76 -2.39 -17.50 14.22
CA SER A 76 -2.93 -18.87 14.27
C SER A 76 -1.91 -19.94 14.68
N LYS A 77 -0.62 -19.64 14.59
CA LYS A 77 0.47 -20.55 14.98
C LYS A 77 0.95 -20.32 16.41
N LEU A 78 0.47 -19.26 17.06
CA LEU A 78 0.95 -18.85 18.37
C LEU A 78 0.19 -19.62 19.44
N SER A 79 0.95 -20.15 20.41
CA SER A 79 0.36 -20.76 21.60
C SER A 79 0.05 -19.70 22.64
N ILE A 80 -0.83 -20.05 23.59
CA ILE A 80 -1.19 -19.18 24.73
C ILE A 80 0.08 -18.74 25.50
N SER A 81 1.08 -19.62 25.65
CA SER A 81 2.35 -19.27 26.28
C SER A 81 3.15 -18.22 25.50
N ASP A 82 3.11 -18.24 24.16
CA ASP A 82 3.81 -17.28 23.31
C ASP A 82 3.12 -15.90 23.31
N GLU A 83 1.80 -15.87 23.56
CA GLU A 83 1.05 -14.63 23.77
C GLU A 83 1.41 -14.00 25.12
N LEU A 84 1.38 -14.78 26.20
CA LEU A 84 1.76 -14.34 27.55
C LEU A 84 3.21 -13.83 27.61
N ALA A 85 4.13 -14.49 26.90
CA ALA A 85 5.52 -14.04 26.82
C ALA A 85 5.66 -12.67 26.16
N ARG A 86 4.95 -12.44 25.04
CA ARG A 86 4.94 -11.14 24.35
C ARG A 86 4.27 -10.04 25.16
N GLU A 87 3.18 -10.33 25.86
CA GLU A 87 2.55 -9.37 26.77
C GLU A 87 3.49 -8.98 27.91
N LYS A 88 4.20 -9.95 28.51
CA LYS A 88 5.19 -9.67 29.55
C LYS A 88 6.34 -8.80 29.05
N GLU A 89 6.76 -8.97 27.80
CA GLU A 89 7.76 -8.10 27.17
C GLU A 89 7.22 -6.69 26.92
N LEU A 90 5.98 -6.55 26.44
CA LEU A 90 5.31 -5.26 26.26
C LEU A 90 5.06 -4.53 27.59
N GLN A 91 4.76 -5.25 28.67
CA GLN A 91 4.62 -4.65 30.00
C GLN A 91 5.93 -4.06 30.50
N LYS A 92 7.06 -4.76 30.31
CA LYS A 92 8.38 -4.21 30.65
C LYS A 92 8.65 -2.90 29.92
N THR A 93 8.28 -2.80 28.65
CA THR A 93 8.47 -1.55 27.91
C THR A 93 7.53 -0.47 28.44
N TYR A 94 6.25 -0.76 28.69
CA TYR A 94 5.31 0.20 29.27
C TYR A 94 5.75 0.72 30.65
N GLU A 95 6.24 -0.16 31.52
CA GLU A 95 6.78 0.21 32.84
C GLU A 95 7.98 1.15 32.72
N THR A 96 8.76 1.05 31.64
CA THR A 96 9.88 1.95 31.36
C THR A 96 9.48 3.23 30.65
N VAL A 97 8.30 3.28 30.03
CA VAL A 97 7.76 4.51 29.45
C VAL A 97 7.26 5.38 30.60
N TRP A 98 8.01 6.45 30.89
CA TRP A 98 7.58 7.47 31.83
C TRP A 98 6.32 8.16 31.28
N LEU A 99 5.16 7.86 31.86
CA LEU A 99 3.95 8.65 31.66
C LEU A 99 3.98 9.83 32.65
N PRO A 100 3.81 11.08 32.18
CA PRO A 100 3.57 12.18 33.10
C PRO A 100 2.28 11.88 33.89
N PRO A 101 2.19 12.33 35.16
CA PRO A 101 0.96 12.19 35.93
C PRO A 101 -0.20 12.82 35.16
N PRO A 102 -1.42 12.25 35.25
CA PRO A 102 -2.58 12.83 34.59
C PRO A 102 -2.74 14.28 35.05
N VAL A 103 -2.90 15.19 34.09
CA VAL A 103 -3.18 16.60 34.38
C VAL A 103 -4.59 16.65 34.96
N LYS A 104 -4.70 17.11 36.22
CA LYS A 104 -6.00 17.35 36.84
C LYS A 104 -6.68 18.50 36.12
N HIS A 105 -7.80 18.22 35.45
CA HIS A 105 -8.58 19.22 34.72
C HIS A 105 -9.79 19.73 35.51
N ASP A 106 -10.11 19.08 36.63
CA ASP A 106 -11.30 19.39 37.40
C ASP A 106 -10.99 20.35 38.57
N PRO A 107 -11.61 21.54 38.61
CA PRO A 107 -11.39 22.54 39.67
C PRO A 107 -11.82 22.10 41.08
N TRP A 108 -12.43 20.92 41.22
CA TRP A 108 -13.14 20.50 42.43
C TRP A 108 -12.55 19.25 43.10
N GLU A 109 -11.46 18.67 42.58
CA GLU A 109 -10.81 17.49 43.17
C GLU A 109 -9.86 17.79 44.34
N GLU A 110 -9.87 19.02 44.88
CA GLU A 110 -8.99 19.46 45.98
C GLU A 110 -9.73 19.76 47.30
N HIS A 111 -10.97 19.31 47.46
CA HIS A 111 -11.78 19.52 48.67
C HIS A 111 -12.20 18.20 49.33
#